data_AF-A0AAU9EF60-F1
#
_entry.id   AF-A0AAU9EF60-F1
#
_cell.length_a   1.000
_cell.length_b   1.000
_cell.length_c   1.000
_cell.angle_alpha   90.00
_cell.angle_beta   90.00
_cell.angle_gamma   90.00
#
_symmetry.space_group_name_H-M   'P 1'
#
loop_
_entity.id
_entity.type
_entity.pdbx_description
1 polymer ?
#
loop_
_entity_poly.entity_id
_entity_poly.type
_entity_poly.pdbx_seq_one_letter_code
_entity_poly.pdbx_strand_id
1 'polypeptide(L)'
;MSTPRLLYADGQGNILDHPGMGMAGSAGGRWEPVAENQCIPLPPGSELFLLPGRLPVGVDENGGFEVLERDPANGAAKVSAVAAFLAPAHTATLWSAFQTQAGAPVLPLFAYAAVGLSKERLVATAIRVDPLPRQDPDKFPPPQRLQEAGRRLLRKFRHNRLMQHLGHCAMGYGCPAARNLMLGRWEAPLPTAGTCNASCLGCISSQPEGPFPVTQERIAFTPTVEEVVEVAMHHFSTALDPLVSYGQGCEGEPLTQGELLEESIRCIHQRVPQGTINLNSNGSLPDVVARLMDAGLSSIRVSVNSLIRERHQAYYQPRGWSLADAVESIKVVKAAGGHASLNLLTMPGVTDRPEEAQAIADLVAETGLDLIQWRNLNIDPEIYLRTLGLTPPQERLGIAEMIDGLRRRFPRLKHGYFNPKL
;
A
#
# COMPACT_ATOMS: atom_id res chain seq x y z
N MET A 1 22.48 19.36 14.98
CA MET A 1 22.24 18.64 13.72
C MET A 1 21.29 19.51 12.89
N SER A 2 21.45 19.56 11.58
CA SER A 2 20.52 20.30 10.72
C SER A 2 19.15 19.61 10.75
N THR A 3 18.09 20.37 10.98
CA THR A 3 16.71 19.91 11.09
C THR A 3 15.96 20.46 9.89
N PRO A 4 15.26 19.64 9.08
CA PRO A 4 14.40 20.16 8.02
C PRO A 4 13.37 21.12 8.60
N ARG A 5 13.03 22.19 7.88
CA ARG A 5 12.02 23.15 8.36
C ARG A 5 10.62 22.56 8.23
N LEU A 6 9.76 22.90 9.20
CA LEU A 6 8.34 22.56 9.18
C LEU A 6 7.68 23.14 7.92
N LEU A 7 6.86 22.34 7.24
CA LEU A 7 5.94 22.83 6.22
C LEU A 7 4.54 22.98 6.80
N TYR A 8 3.85 24.05 6.42
CA TYR A 8 2.46 24.28 6.72
C TYR A 8 1.74 24.84 5.49
N ALA A 9 0.40 24.76 5.48
CA ALA A 9 -0.42 25.42 4.48
C ALA A 9 -1.15 26.60 5.11
N ASP A 10 -1.18 27.73 4.40
CA ASP A 10 -1.95 28.91 4.78
C ASP A 10 -3.46 28.74 4.50
N GLY A 11 -4.25 29.78 4.78
CA GLY A 11 -5.69 29.75 4.56
C GLY A 11 -6.14 29.68 3.09
N GLN A 12 -5.22 29.89 2.15
CA GLN A 12 -5.45 29.74 0.70
C GLN A 12 -4.97 28.38 0.18
N GLY A 13 -4.27 27.62 1.03
CA GLY A 13 -3.68 26.34 0.69
C GLY A 13 -2.29 26.43 0.06
N ASN A 14 -1.64 27.60 0.11
CA ASN A 14 -0.24 27.71 -0.29
C ASN A 14 0.64 27.00 0.74
N ILE A 15 1.57 26.17 0.27
CA ILE A 15 2.50 25.44 1.14
C ILE A 15 3.74 26.30 1.37
N LEU A 16 4.04 26.58 2.63
CA LEU A 16 5.09 27.47 3.10
C LEU A 16 5.97 26.75 4.13
N ASP A 17 7.23 27.13 4.21
CA ASP A 17 8.12 26.71 5.29
C ASP A 17 8.07 27.68 6.48
N HIS A 18 8.12 27.13 7.69
CA HIS A 18 8.19 27.95 8.90
C HIS A 18 9.61 28.54 9.06
N PRO A 19 9.75 29.84 9.40
CA PRO A 19 11.06 30.49 9.45
C PRO A 19 11.98 29.98 10.57
N GLY A 20 11.41 29.45 11.66
CA GLY A 20 12.19 29.03 12.84
C GLY A 20 11.89 27.63 13.39
N MET A 21 10.84 26.95 12.90
CA MET A 21 10.44 25.64 13.48
C MET A 21 10.98 24.51 12.61
N GLY A 22 11.58 23.52 13.28
CA GLY A 22 11.96 22.25 12.70
C GLY A 22 10.74 21.36 12.44
N MET A 23 10.87 20.47 11.48
CA MET A 23 9.90 19.43 11.18
C MET A 23 9.84 18.42 12.33
N ALA A 24 8.62 18.14 12.79
CA ALA A 24 8.33 16.99 13.62
C ALA A 24 7.64 15.90 12.79
N GLY A 25 7.81 14.65 13.21
CA GLY A 25 7.07 13.49 12.72
C GLY A 25 6.25 12.86 13.83
N SER A 26 5.40 11.91 13.48
CA SER A 26 4.53 11.17 14.40
C SER A 26 4.72 9.67 14.19
N ALA A 27 4.83 8.93 15.29
CA ALA A 27 4.82 7.49 15.34
C ALA A 27 3.75 7.03 16.33
N GLY A 28 2.64 6.48 15.83
CA GLY A 28 1.54 6.00 16.66
C GLY A 28 0.92 7.07 17.57
N GLY A 29 0.97 8.35 17.15
CA GLY A 29 0.49 9.49 17.94
C GLY A 29 1.54 10.12 18.87
N ARG A 30 2.75 9.56 18.96
CA ARG A 30 3.90 10.19 19.64
C ARG A 30 4.62 11.12 18.66
N TRP A 31 4.80 12.39 19.02
CA TRP A 31 5.63 13.30 18.24
C TRP A 31 7.12 13.03 18.46
N GLU A 32 7.90 13.15 17.38
CA GLU A 32 9.34 12.94 17.37
C GLU A 32 10.03 14.05 16.57
N PRO A 33 11.17 14.59 17.05
CA PRO A 33 11.96 15.49 16.24
C PRO A 33 12.56 14.73 15.06
N VAL A 34 12.69 15.38 13.91
CA VAL A 34 13.27 14.74 12.71
C VAL A 34 14.62 15.33 12.35
N ALA A 35 15.66 14.51 12.39
CA ALA A 35 16.98 14.90 11.91
C ALA A 35 17.09 14.75 10.38
N GLU A 36 17.92 15.58 9.73
CA GLU A 36 18.11 15.56 8.27
C GLU A 36 18.54 14.17 7.73
N ASN A 37 19.29 13.38 8.49
CA ASN A 37 19.72 12.03 8.09
C ASN A 37 18.61 10.97 8.14
N GLN A 38 17.45 11.29 8.70
CA GLN A 38 16.25 10.44 8.68
C GLN A 38 15.35 10.72 7.47
N CYS A 39 15.75 11.67 6.62
CA CYS A 39 14.99 12.10 5.45
C CYS A 39 15.66 11.71 4.14
N ILE A 40 14.83 11.50 3.13
CA ILE A 40 15.23 11.44 1.73
C ILE A 40 14.63 12.63 0.98
N PRO A 41 15.21 13.05 -0.17
CA PRO A 41 14.51 13.94 -1.09
C PRO A 41 13.12 13.38 -1.39
N LEU A 42 12.10 14.25 -1.41
CA LEU A 42 10.73 13.84 -1.71
C LEU A 42 10.73 13.06 -3.04
N PRO A 43 10.33 11.78 -3.05
CA PRO A 43 10.44 10.96 -4.25
C PRO A 43 9.61 11.55 -5.40
N PRO A 44 10.14 11.61 -6.64
CA PRO A 44 9.36 12.03 -7.80
C PRO A 44 8.07 11.21 -7.94
N GLY A 45 6.95 11.88 -8.17
CA GLY A 45 5.61 11.26 -8.21
C GLY A 45 4.90 11.17 -6.86
N SER A 46 5.53 11.66 -5.78
CA SER A 46 4.83 11.91 -4.53
C SER A 46 3.95 13.16 -4.65
N GLU A 47 2.88 13.20 -3.88
CA GLU A 47 1.94 14.33 -3.82
C GLU A 47 1.93 14.94 -2.42
N LEU A 48 1.68 16.25 -2.34
CA LEU A 48 1.52 16.96 -1.06
C LEU A 48 0.03 17.10 -0.74
N PHE A 49 -0.33 16.79 0.50
CA PHE A 49 -1.70 16.89 0.99
C PHE A 49 -1.80 17.87 2.15
N LEU A 50 -2.84 18.69 2.11
CA LEU A 50 -3.31 19.43 3.25
C LEU A 50 -4.11 18.48 4.14
N LEU A 51 -4.02 18.67 5.45
CA LEU A 51 -4.79 17.92 6.45
C LEU A 51 -5.84 18.85 7.09
N PRO A 52 -7.07 18.95 6.53
CA PRO A 52 -8.07 19.89 7.03
C PRO A 52 -8.37 19.69 8.51
N GLY A 53 -8.40 20.79 9.27
CA GLY A 53 -8.67 20.77 10.71
C GLY A 53 -7.54 20.16 11.56
N ARG A 54 -6.34 19.99 11.00
CA ARG A 54 -5.15 19.55 11.72
C ARG A 54 -4.16 20.71 11.74
N LEU A 55 -3.77 21.15 12.93
CA LEU A 55 -2.75 22.17 13.12
C LEU A 55 -1.36 21.53 12.97
N PRO A 56 -0.43 22.16 12.22
CA PRO A 56 0.95 21.68 12.12
C PRO A 56 1.62 21.64 13.49
N VAL A 57 2.44 20.61 13.73
CA VAL A 57 3.31 20.53 14.91
C VAL A 57 4.75 20.53 14.43
N GLY A 58 5.59 21.37 15.04
CA GLY A 58 7.03 21.42 14.77
C GLY A 58 7.84 21.43 16.05
N VAL A 59 9.15 21.57 15.88
CA VAL A 59 10.14 21.61 16.96
C VAL A 59 10.72 23.01 17.05
N ASP A 60 10.73 23.61 18.24
CA ASP A 60 11.31 24.91 18.51
C ASP A 60 12.86 24.86 18.61
N GLU A 61 13.50 26.00 18.83
CA GLU A 61 14.96 26.11 18.96
C GLU A 61 15.53 25.37 20.20
N ASN A 62 14.71 25.14 21.21
CA ASN A 62 15.07 24.43 22.44
C ASN A 62 14.84 22.92 22.34
N GLY A 63 14.25 22.44 21.23
CA GLY A 63 13.89 21.04 21.03
C GLY A 63 12.51 20.66 21.57
N GLY A 64 11.71 21.63 22.02
CA GLY A 64 10.32 21.45 22.45
C GLY A 64 9.37 21.34 21.27
N PHE A 65 8.23 20.66 21.45
CA PHE A 65 7.18 20.62 20.43
C PHE A 65 6.24 21.81 20.57
N GLU A 66 5.95 22.47 19.45
CA GLU A 66 5.03 23.61 19.39
C GLU A 66 3.97 23.38 18.30
N VAL A 67 2.74 23.79 18.61
CA VAL A 67 1.60 23.71 17.69
C VAL A 67 1.46 25.07 16.99
N LEU A 68 1.54 25.07 15.66
CA LEU A 68 1.32 26.28 14.89
C LEU A 68 -0.18 26.55 14.76
N GLU A 69 -0.70 27.52 15.50
CA GLU A 69 -2.14 27.86 15.45
C GLU A 69 -2.49 28.88 14.36
N ARG A 70 -1.52 29.70 13.95
CA ARG A 70 -1.72 30.89 13.10
C ARG A 70 -0.56 31.04 12.13
N ASP A 71 -0.83 31.64 10.98
CA ASP A 71 0.21 31.93 9.98
C ASP A 71 1.19 33.00 10.52
N PRO A 72 2.51 32.71 10.56
CA PRO A 72 3.54 33.67 10.98
C PRO A 72 3.55 34.96 10.16
N ALA A 73 3.19 34.90 8.87
CA ALA A 73 3.16 36.07 8.00
C ALA A 73 1.89 36.91 8.17
N ASN A 74 0.77 36.26 8.52
CA ASN A 74 -0.54 36.86 8.63
C ASN A 74 -1.29 36.25 9.83
N GLY A 75 -0.97 36.69 11.05
CA GLY A 75 -1.40 36.10 12.33
C GLY A 75 -2.92 35.96 12.56
N ALA A 76 -3.77 36.37 11.62
CA ALA A 76 -5.21 36.10 11.63
C ALA A 76 -5.61 34.85 10.81
N ALA A 77 -4.76 34.40 9.88
CA ALA A 77 -5.08 33.31 8.95
C ALA A 77 -4.94 31.93 9.62
N LYS A 78 -5.90 31.05 9.31
CA LYS A 78 -5.85 29.64 9.69
C LYS A 78 -4.71 28.95 8.97
N VAL A 79 -4.13 27.95 9.62
CA VAL A 79 -3.11 27.07 9.05
C VAL A 79 -3.57 25.61 9.06
N SER A 80 -2.94 24.81 8.22
CA SER A 80 -3.22 23.39 8.08
C SER A 80 -1.91 22.61 8.00
N ALA A 81 -1.85 21.46 8.67
CA ALA A 81 -0.73 20.54 8.55
C ALA A 81 -0.60 20.02 7.11
N VAL A 82 0.64 19.72 6.71
CA VAL A 82 0.97 19.20 5.40
C VAL A 82 1.59 17.82 5.55
N ALA A 83 1.23 16.91 4.65
CA ALA A 83 1.78 15.56 4.58
C ALA A 83 2.17 15.22 3.14
N ALA A 84 3.00 14.19 2.97
CA ALA A 84 3.29 13.62 1.65
C ALA A 84 2.63 12.25 1.48
N PHE A 85 1.99 12.05 0.33
CA PHE A 85 1.70 10.74 -0.20
C PHE A 85 2.87 10.28 -1.04
N LEU A 86 3.64 9.34 -0.50
CA LEU A 86 4.88 8.89 -1.09
C LEU A 86 4.64 8.11 -2.39
N ALA A 87 5.51 8.34 -3.38
CA ALA A 87 5.55 7.53 -4.58
C ALA A 87 5.73 6.03 -4.23
N PRO A 88 5.20 5.11 -5.07
CA PRO A 88 5.45 3.68 -4.94
C PRO A 88 6.93 3.33 -4.70
N ALA A 89 7.18 2.17 -4.09
CA ALA A 89 8.50 1.70 -3.64
C ALA A 89 9.08 2.39 -2.39
N HIS A 90 8.39 3.38 -1.82
CA HIS A 90 8.84 4.08 -0.62
C HIS A 90 7.90 3.84 0.57
N THR A 91 8.49 3.54 1.72
CA THR A 91 7.77 3.33 2.99
C THR A 91 8.10 4.48 3.93
N ALA A 92 7.05 5.11 4.49
CA ALA A 92 7.18 6.17 5.47
C ALA A 92 7.79 5.62 6.76
N THR A 93 8.74 6.34 7.34
CA THR A 93 9.34 6.03 8.64
C THR A 93 8.74 6.84 9.77
N LEU A 94 8.09 7.97 9.45
CA LEU A 94 7.26 8.79 10.32
C LEU A 94 6.10 9.38 9.52
N TRP A 95 5.03 9.76 10.20
CA TRP A 95 3.89 10.48 9.62
C TRP A 95 3.90 11.95 10.01
N SER A 96 3.12 12.77 9.32
CA SER A 96 3.02 14.20 9.63
C SER A 96 2.57 14.40 11.07
N ALA A 97 3.30 15.22 11.83
CA ALA A 97 2.93 15.60 13.18
C ALA A 97 1.88 16.70 13.13
N PHE A 98 0.77 16.48 13.82
CA PHE A 98 -0.30 17.45 13.91
C PHE A 98 -1.07 17.35 15.23
N GLN A 99 -1.81 18.42 15.51
CA GLN A 99 -2.85 18.44 16.53
C GLN A 99 -4.23 18.56 15.86
N THR A 100 -5.11 17.59 16.09
CA THR A 100 -6.47 17.60 15.55
C THR A 100 -7.36 18.59 16.29
N GLN A 101 -8.07 19.42 15.55
CA GLN A 101 -9.03 20.37 16.08
C GLN A 101 -10.40 19.72 16.30
N ALA A 102 -11.21 20.31 17.18
CA ALA A 102 -12.60 19.89 17.36
C ALA A 102 -13.37 20.03 16.02
N GLY A 103 -14.12 18.99 15.64
CA GLY A 103 -14.90 18.96 14.41
C GLY A 103 -14.09 18.75 13.13
N ALA A 104 -12.81 18.38 13.23
CA ALA A 104 -12.01 18.07 12.05
C ALA A 104 -12.60 16.87 11.27
N PRO A 105 -12.64 16.91 9.92
CA PRO A 105 -13.24 15.85 9.11
C PRO A 105 -12.41 14.56 9.17
N VAL A 106 -12.97 13.43 8.77
CA VAL A 106 -12.18 12.20 8.60
C VAL A 106 -11.20 12.37 7.43
N LEU A 107 -9.93 12.01 7.63
CA LEU A 107 -8.95 12.00 6.55
C LEU A 107 -9.24 10.83 5.58
N PRO A 108 -9.19 11.04 4.24
CA PRO A 108 -9.40 9.97 3.27
C PRO A 108 -8.39 8.81 3.36
N LEU A 109 -8.56 7.76 2.56
CA LEU A 109 -7.67 6.59 2.58
C LEU A 109 -6.35 6.87 1.83
N PHE A 110 -5.47 7.63 2.46
CA PHE A 110 -4.09 7.87 2.03
C PHE A 110 -3.09 7.68 3.17
N ALA A 111 -1.82 7.56 2.82
CA ALA A 111 -0.72 7.64 3.77
C ALA A 111 -0.23 9.08 3.91
N TYR A 112 0.07 9.48 5.13
CA TYR A 112 0.37 10.87 5.49
C TYR A 112 1.79 11.02 6.02
N ALA A 113 2.80 10.74 5.19
CA ALA A 113 4.20 10.79 5.59
C ALA A 113 4.63 12.21 6.02
N ALA A 114 5.57 12.32 6.98
CA ALA A 114 6.09 13.62 7.38
C ALA A 114 6.94 14.22 6.25
N VAL A 115 6.72 15.50 5.97
CA VAL A 115 7.37 16.25 4.88
C VAL A 115 7.82 17.62 5.36
N GLY A 116 9.00 18.04 4.90
CA GLY A 116 9.67 19.25 5.34
C GLY A 116 10.53 19.86 4.23
N LEU A 117 11.21 20.95 4.54
CA LEU A 117 12.11 21.64 3.61
C LEU A 117 13.55 21.65 4.15
N SER A 118 14.48 21.04 3.43
CA SER A 118 15.92 21.11 3.72
C SER A 118 16.69 21.60 2.49
N LYS A 119 17.56 22.61 2.67
CA LYS A 119 18.43 23.15 1.60
C LYS A 119 17.66 23.39 0.29
N GLU A 120 16.53 24.10 0.40
CA GLU A 120 15.62 24.46 -0.70
C GLU A 120 14.96 23.28 -1.42
N ARG A 121 14.98 22.08 -0.83
CA ARG A 121 14.35 20.89 -1.40
C ARG A 121 13.37 20.28 -0.42
N LEU A 122 12.24 19.81 -0.98
CA LEU A 122 11.29 19.01 -0.22
C LEU A 122 11.95 17.69 0.16
N VAL A 123 11.80 17.31 1.43
CA VAL A 123 12.31 16.07 1.98
C VAL A 123 11.19 15.38 2.76
N ALA A 124 11.23 14.05 2.83
CA ALA A 124 10.26 13.26 3.56
C ALA A 124 10.94 12.19 4.41
N THR A 125 10.27 11.78 5.48
CA THR A 125 10.68 10.66 6.34
C THR A 125 10.30 9.34 5.71
N ALA A 126 11.20 8.77 4.91
CA ALA A 126 10.93 7.55 4.16
C ALA A 126 12.20 6.81 3.79
N ILE A 127 12.04 5.55 3.43
CA ILE A 127 13.08 4.72 2.81
C ILE A 127 12.55 4.11 1.51
N ARG A 128 13.40 3.96 0.50
CA ARG A 128 13.08 3.18 -0.69
C ARG A 128 13.28 1.70 -0.37
N VAL A 129 12.19 0.95 -0.25
CA VAL A 129 12.21 -0.48 0.11
C VAL A 129 12.35 -1.39 -1.10
N ASP A 130 12.08 -0.90 -2.31
CA ASP A 130 12.18 -1.67 -3.55
C ASP A 130 13.00 -0.92 -4.61
N PRO A 131 14.10 -1.50 -5.12
CA PRO A 131 14.92 -0.85 -6.13
C PRO A 131 14.28 -0.85 -7.53
N LEU A 132 13.25 -1.67 -7.77
CA LEU A 132 12.65 -1.78 -9.10
C LEU A 132 11.90 -0.49 -9.47
N PRO A 133 12.06 0.03 -10.70
CA PRO A 133 11.44 1.29 -11.10
C PRO A 133 10.04 1.10 -11.72
N ARG A 134 9.36 -0.02 -11.42
CA ARG A 134 8.15 -0.48 -12.17
C ARG A 134 6.97 0.49 -12.10
N GLN A 135 6.98 1.40 -11.13
CA GLN A 135 5.95 2.42 -10.98
C GLN A 135 6.54 3.82 -10.81
N ASP A 136 7.83 3.99 -11.10
CA ASP A 136 8.47 5.31 -11.06
C ASP A 136 7.85 6.16 -12.20
N PRO A 137 7.48 7.44 -11.93
CA PRO A 137 6.74 8.25 -12.90
C PRO A 137 7.47 8.43 -14.25
N ASP A 138 8.80 8.51 -14.21
CA ASP A 138 9.66 8.67 -15.40
C ASP A 138 9.60 7.45 -16.33
N LYS A 139 9.11 6.30 -15.84
CA LYS A 139 8.89 5.12 -16.66
C LYS A 139 7.56 5.13 -17.38
N PHE A 140 6.60 6.00 -17.03
CA PHE A 140 5.35 6.09 -17.77
C PHE A 140 5.51 7.04 -18.95
N PRO A 141 5.07 6.64 -20.16
CA PRO A 141 5.07 7.55 -21.30
C PRO A 141 4.06 8.69 -21.07
N PRO A 142 4.12 9.75 -21.90
CA PRO A 142 3.14 10.82 -21.86
C PRO A 142 1.69 10.27 -21.91
N PRO A 143 0.73 10.90 -21.21
CA PRO A 143 -0.64 10.42 -21.11
C PRO A 143 -1.30 10.08 -22.46
N GLN A 144 -0.96 10.82 -23.52
CA GLN A 144 -1.49 10.60 -24.87
C GLN A 144 -1.13 9.20 -25.40
N ARG A 145 0.13 8.77 -25.24
CA ARG A 145 0.58 7.43 -25.68
C ARG A 145 -0.12 6.31 -24.90
N LEU A 146 -0.32 6.50 -23.60
CA LEU A 146 -1.08 5.56 -22.78
C LEU A 146 -2.54 5.45 -23.25
N GLN A 147 -3.19 6.59 -23.54
CA GLN A 147 -4.56 6.62 -24.07
C GLN A 147 -4.67 5.96 -25.43
N GLU A 148 -3.72 6.19 -26.35
CA GLU A 148 -3.69 5.56 -27.66
C GLU A 148 -3.51 4.03 -27.55
N ALA A 149 -2.57 3.58 -26.72
CA ALA A 149 -2.35 2.16 -26.47
C ALA A 149 -3.59 1.49 -25.86
N GLY A 150 -4.20 2.13 -24.86
CA GLY A 150 -5.45 1.68 -24.24
C GLY A 150 -6.59 1.59 -25.24
N ARG A 151 -6.86 2.65 -26.01
CA ARG A 151 -7.93 2.66 -27.04
C ARG A 151 -7.76 1.55 -28.08
N ARG A 152 -6.52 1.27 -28.50
CA ARG A 152 -6.22 0.18 -29.44
C ARG A 152 -6.59 -1.18 -28.84
N LEU A 153 -6.19 -1.44 -27.60
CA LEU A 153 -6.51 -2.69 -26.92
C LEU A 153 -8.00 -2.85 -26.66
N LEU A 154 -8.66 -1.80 -26.18
CA LEU A 154 -10.10 -1.82 -25.91
C LEU A 154 -10.92 -2.07 -27.18
N ARG A 155 -10.48 -1.55 -28.33
CA ARG A 155 -11.11 -1.86 -29.63
C ARG A 155 -10.89 -3.31 -30.06
N LYS A 156 -9.67 -3.82 -29.88
CA LYS A 156 -9.31 -5.21 -30.22
C LYS A 156 -10.13 -6.20 -29.40
N PHE A 157 -10.30 -5.94 -28.11
CA PHE A 157 -10.98 -6.81 -27.14
C PHE A 157 -12.33 -6.24 -26.71
N ARG A 158 -13.11 -5.70 -27.67
CA ARG A 158 -14.41 -5.06 -27.40
C ARG A 158 -15.45 -6.00 -26.78
N HIS A 159 -15.29 -7.31 -26.98
CA HIS A 159 -16.16 -8.36 -26.47
C HIS A 159 -15.81 -8.80 -25.04
N ASN A 160 -14.58 -8.54 -24.59
CA ASN A 160 -14.08 -9.00 -23.29
C ASN A 160 -14.33 -7.93 -22.22
N ARG A 161 -15.28 -8.19 -21.32
CA ARG A 161 -15.70 -7.21 -20.31
C ARG A 161 -14.58 -6.90 -19.33
N LEU A 162 -13.74 -7.90 -19.00
CA LEU A 162 -12.59 -7.72 -18.12
C LEU A 162 -11.58 -6.74 -18.72
N MET A 163 -11.24 -6.88 -20.00
CA MET A 163 -10.36 -5.92 -20.69
C MET A 163 -10.95 -4.50 -20.69
N GLN A 164 -12.27 -4.37 -20.88
CA GLN A 164 -12.94 -3.07 -20.80
C GLN A 164 -12.83 -2.44 -19.41
N HIS A 165 -13.07 -3.23 -18.35
CA HIS A 165 -12.91 -2.79 -16.97
C HIS A 165 -11.46 -2.35 -16.66
N LEU A 166 -10.47 -3.09 -17.17
CA LEU A 166 -9.06 -2.76 -17.01
C LEU A 166 -8.67 -1.46 -17.75
N GLY A 167 -9.31 -1.16 -18.88
CA GLY A 167 -9.19 0.13 -19.54
C GLY A 167 -9.64 1.30 -18.65
N HIS A 168 -10.80 1.16 -18.02
CA HIS A 168 -11.29 2.14 -17.03
C HIS A 168 -10.33 2.27 -15.85
N CYS A 169 -9.81 1.16 -15.32
CA CYS A 169 -8.82 1.21 -14.24
C CYS A 169 -7.55 1.96 -14.64
N ALA A 170 -7.04 1.76 -15.86
CA ALA A 170 -5.82 2.40 -16.33
C ALA A 170 -5.97 3.92 -16.54
N MET A 171 -7.10 4.35 -17.11
CA MET A 171 -7.33 5.73 -17.55
C MET A 171 -8.14 6.57 -16.57
N GLY A 172 -9.11 5.97 -15.87
CA GLY A 172 -9.95 6.61 -14.88
C GLY A 172 -9.25 6.69 -13.52
N TYR A 173 -8.93 5.53 -12.94
CA TYR A 173 -8.29 5.48 -11.61
C TYR A 173 -6.77 5.65 -11.63
N GLY A 174 -6.16 5.54 -12.81
CA GLY A 174 -4.70 5.61 -12.93
C GLY A 174 -3.96 4.39 -12.35
N CYS A 175 -4.63 3.24 -12.22
CA CYS A 175 -4.08 2.01 -11.66
C CYS A 175 -2.77 1.61 -12.36
N PRO A 176 -1.62 1.56 -11.67
CA PRO A 176 -0.33 1.29 -12.30
C PRO A 176 -0.26 -0.06 -13.00
N ALA A 177 -0.82 -1.12 -12.41
CA ALA A 177 -0.85 -2.46 -13.02
C ALA A 177 -1.73 -2.46 -14.30
N ALA A 178 -2.89 -1.80 -14.27
CA ALA A 178 -3.72 -1.68 -15.47
C ALA A 178 -3.03 -0.86 -16.57
N ARG A 179 -2.31 0.22 -16.21
CA ARG A 179 -1.47 0.97 -17.16
C ARG A 179 -0.35 0.11 -17.74
N ASN A 180 0.25 -0.76 -16.94
CA ASN A 180 1.28 -1.70 -17.37
C ASN A 180 0.74 -2.74 -18.37
N LEU A 181 -0.46 -3.25 -18.16
CA LEU A 181 -1.18 -4.05 -19.17
C LEU A 181 -1.38 -3.26 -20.47
N MET A 182 -1.87 -2.01 -20.39
CA MET A 182 -2.10 -1.19 -21.59
C MET A 182 -0.80 -0.91 -22.37
N LEU A 183 0.33 -0.85 -21.67
CA LEU A 183 1.64 -0.59 -22.22
C LEU A 183 2.42 -1.86 -22.62
N GLY A 184 1.88 -3.06 -22.33
CA GLY A 184 2.56 -4.33 -22.60
C GLY A 184 3.85 -4.49 -21.80
N ARG A 185 3.79 -4.38 -20.48
CA ARG A 185 4.95 -4.61 -19.60
C ARG A 185 4.55 -5.08 -18.21
N TRP A 186 5.46 -5.75 -17.52
CA TRP A 186 5.43 -6.04 -16.08
C TRP A 186 4.14 -6.73 -15.62
N GLU A 187 3.56 -6.27 -14.51
CA GLU A 187 2.38 -6.89 -13.90
C GLU A 187 1.08 -6.44 -14.57
N ALA A 188 0.26 -7.41 -14.99
CA ALA A 188 -1.12 -7.19 -15.42
C ALA A 188 -2.14 -7.64 -14.35
N PRO A 189 -3.20 -6.86 -14.10
CA PRO A 189 -4.23 -7.21 -13.12
C PRO A 189 -5.28 -8.15 -13.73
N LEU A 190 -5.76 -9.12 -12.94
CA LEU A 190 -6.87 -10.02 -13.25
C LEU A 190 -7.94 -9.97 -12.14
N PRO A 191 -8.69 -8.86 -11.99
CA PRO A 191 -9.75 -8.78 -11.00
C PRO A 191 -10.89 -9.75 -11.34
N THR A 192 -11.39 -10.46 -10.33
CA THR A 192 -12.36 -11.55 -10.48
C THR A 192 -13.51 -11.48 -9.49
N ALA A 193 -13.32 -10.85 -8.33
CA ALA A 193 -14.30 -10.87 -7.24
C ALA A 193 -15.01 -9.52 -7.04
N GLY A 194 -16.35 -9.50 -7.17
CA GLY A 194 -17.18 -8.35 -6.77
C GLY A 194 -17.47 -8.30 -5.25
N THR A 195 -17.27 -9.42 -4.55
CA THR A 195 -17.58 -9.58 -3.12
C THR A 195 -16.34 -9.91 -2.30
N CYS A 196 -16.38 -9.65 -1.00
CA CYS A 196 -15.28 -9.92 -0.06
C CYS A 196 -15.83 -10.55 1.22
N ASN A 197 -15.09 -11.47 1.83
CA ASN A 197 -15.40 -12.07 3.13
C ASN A 197 -14.77 -11.32 4.31
N ALA A 198 -14.43 -10.04 4.12
CA ALA A 198 -13.93 -9.12 5.14
C ALA A 198 -14.65 -7.77 5.02
N SER A 199 -14.74 -7.05 6.13
CA SER A 199 -15.32 -5.71 6.21
C SER A 199 -14.27 -4.72 6.70
N CYS A 200 -13.12 -4.68 6.00
CA CYS A 200 -11.97 -3.94 6.49
C CYS A 200 -12.29 -2.48 6.80
N LEU A 201 -11.84 -1.97 7.94
CA LEU A 201 -12.02 -0.58 8.39
C LEU A 201 -11.68 0.42 7.27
N GLY A 202 -10.53 0.22 6.62
CA GLY A 202 -10.04 1.04 5.50
C GLY A 202 -10.20 0.38 4.13
N CYS A 203 -11.29 -0.35 3.86
CA CYS A 203 -11.50 -0.95 2.54
C CYS A 203 -11.58 0.12 1.45
N ILE A 204 -10.63 0.10 0.51
CA ILE A 204 -10.53 1.09 -0.58
C ILE A 204 -11.63 0.96 -1.64
N SER A 205 -12.33 -0.17 -1.69
CA SER A 205 -13.28 -0.51 -2.74
C SER A 205 -14.72 -0.65 -2.30
N SER A 206 -14.98 -0.63 -0.99
CA SER A 206 -16.34 -0.70 -0.46
C SER A 206 -16.42 -0.09 0.93
N GLN A 207 -17.23 0.94 1.10
CA GLN A 207 -17.51 1.62 2.37
C GLN A 207 -19.03 1.86 2.52
N PRO A 208 -19.90 0.83 2.55
CA PRO A 208 -21.36 1.05 2.53
C PRO A 208 -21.87 1.86 3.72
N GLU A 209 -21.26 1.66 4.89
CA GLU A 209 -21.58 2.35 6.15
C GLU A 209 -20.32 2.98 6.79
N GLY A 210 -19.22 3.02 6.02
CA GLY A 210 -17.91 3.38 6.55
C GLY A 210 -17.64 4.88 6.46
N PRO A 211 -16.71 5.40 7.28
CA PRO A 211 -16.47 6.84 7.39
C PRO A 211 -15.60 7.39 6.24
N PHE A 212 -15.12 6.51 5.35
CA PHE A 212 -14.18 6.87 4.30
C PHE A 212 -14.84 6.86 2.91
N PRO A 213 -14.47 7.78 2.01
CA PRO A 213 -14.77 7.61 0.61
C PRO A 213 -13.99 6.42 0.03
N VAL A 214 -14.62 5.66 -0.87
CA VAL A 214 -13.91 4.66 -1.66
C VAL A 214 -13.03 5.36 -2.70
N THR A 215 -11.81 4.84 -2.92
CA THR A 215 -10.87 5.40 -3.91
C THR A 215 -10.95 4.67 -5.24
N GLN A 216 -11.47 3.43 -5.26
CA GLN A 216 -11.60 2.63 -6.47
C GLN A 216 -12.77 1.65 -6.33
N GLU A 217 -13.82 1.79 -7.15
CA GLU A 217 -15.00 0.92 -7.07
C GLU A 217 -14.70 -0.53 -7.44
N ARG A 218 -15.44 -1.47 -6.84
CA ARG A 218 -15.36 -2.89 -7.18
C ARG A 218 -15.85 -3.18 -8.60
N ILE A 219 -15.24 -4.17 -9.24
CA ILE A 219 -15.75 -4.78 -10.45
C ILE A 219 -17.19 -5.27 -10.20
N ALA A 220 -18.10 -4.90 -11.11
CA ALA A 220 -19.53 -5.14 -10.95
C ALA A 220 -19.99 -6.54 -11.40
N PHE A 221 -19.06 -7.39 -11.86
CA PHE A 221 -19.33 -8.70 -12.40
C PHE A 221 -18.17 -9.66 -12.10
N THR A 222 -18.45 -10.95 -12.11
CA THR A 222 -17.43 -12.00 -12.17
C THR A 222 -17.12 -12.29 -13.65
N PRO A 223 -15.86 -12.14 -14.11
CA PRO A 223 -15.48 -12.47 -15.49
C PRO A 223 -15.56 -13.99 -15.72
N THR A 224 -15.70 -14.42 -16.98
CA THR A 224 -15.57 -15.84 -17.33
C THR A 224 -14.11 -16.28 -17.37
N VAL A 225 -13.87 -17.59 -17.37
CA VAL A 225 -12.53 -18.18 -17.55
C VAL A 225 -11.91 -17.68 -18.85
N GLU A 226 -12.68 -17.65 -19.94
CA GLU A 226 -12.22 -17.18 -21.25
C GLU A 226 -11.81 -15.71 -21.21
N GLU A 227 -12.56 -14.86 -20.51
CA GLU A 227 -12.23 -13.44 -20.37
C GLU A 227 -10.90 -13.23 -19.64
N VAL A 228 -10.69 -13.97 -18.54
CA VAL A 228 -9.44 -13.94 -17.76
C VAL A 228 -8.26 -14.46 -18.59
N VAL A 229 -8.43 -15.62 -19.22
CA VAL A 229 -7.37 -16.28 -19.99
C VAL A 229 -7.00 -15.44 -21.21
N GLU A 230 -7.96 -14.82 -21.90
CA GLU A 230 -7.67 -13.96 -23.06
C GLU A 230 -6.81 -12.74 -22.68
N VAL A 231 -7.11 -12.08 -21.55
CA VAL A 231 -6.27 -10.99 -21.02
C VAL A 231 -4.87 -11.50 -20.70
N ALA A 232 -4.77 -12.62 -19.97
CA ALA A 232 -3.48 -13.19 -19.59
C ALA A 232 -2.63 -13.60 -20.80
N MET A 233 -3.23 -14.30 -21.78
CA MET A 233 -2.54 -14.71 -23.01
C MET A 233 -2.08 -13.53 -23.83
N HIS A 234 -2.90 -12.47 -23.94
CA HIS A 234 -2.47 -11.25 -24.61
C HIS A 234 -1.24 -10.64 -23.93
N HIS A 235 -1.25 -10.57 -22.60
CA HIS A 235 -0.15 -10.00 -21.84
C HIS A 235 1.13 -10.83 -21.98
N PHE A 236 1.07 -12.13 -21.70
CA PHE A 236 2.24 -13.02 -21.80
C PHE A 236 2.86 -13.07 -23.21
N SER A 237 2.06 -12.92 -24.27
CA SER A 237 2.56 -12.94 -25.64
C SER A 237 3.21 -11.65 -26.11
N THR A 238 2.95 -10.52 -25.45
CA THR A 238 3.36 -9.21 -25.98
C THR A 238 4.17 -8.36 -25.00
N ALA A 239 4.12 -8.66 -23.71
CA ALA A 239 4.65 -7.78 -22.71
C ALA A 239 6.12 -8.05 -22.35
N LEU A 240 6.82 -6.99 -21.97
CA LEU A 240 8.16 -7.07 -21.40
C LEU A 240 8.09 -7.53 -19.94
N ASP A 241 8.81 -8.61 -19.60
CA ASP A 241 8.84 -9.19 -18.24
C ASP A 241 7.45 -9.41 -17.60
N PRO A 242 6.58 -10.19 -18.27
CA PRO A 242 5.19 -10.33 -17.85
C PRO A 242 5.06 -11.17 -16.57
N LEU A 243 4.16 -10.73 -15.70
CA LEU A 243 3.43 -11.58 -14.77
C LEU A 243 1.97 -11.15 -14.74
N VAL A 244 1.07 -12.03 -14.31
CA VAL A 244 -0.35 -11.70 -14.10
C VAL A 244 -0.70 -11.89 -12.64
N SER A 245 -1.66 -11.11 -12.12
CA SER A 245 -2.04 -11.17 -10.72
C SER A 245 -3.54 -11.07 -10.49
N TYR A 246 -4.10 -12.04 -9.79
CA TYR A 246 -5.40 -11.92 -9.13
C TYR A 246 -5.26 -11.05 -7.86
N GLY A 247 -6.36 -10.45 -7.39
CA GLY A 247 -6.38 -9.61 -6.19
C GLY A 247 -5.93 -8.17 -6.44
N GLN A 248 -6.87 -7.28 -6.74
CA GLN A 248 -6.62 -5.92 -7.19
C GLN A 248 -7.47 -4.91 -6.41
N GLY A 249 -7.08 -3.64 -6.46
CA GLY A 249 -7.77 -2.58 -5.72
C GLY A 249 -9.24 -2.38 -6.13
N CYS A 250 -9.61 -2.77 -7.36
CA CYS A 250 -10.99 -2.79 -7.85
C CYS A 250 -11.72 -4.11 -7.58
N GLU A 251 -11.30 -4.95 -6.65
CA GLU A 251 -12.00 -6.19 -6.37
C GLU A 251 -12.20 -6.41 -4.86
N GLY A 252 -12.98 -7.44 -4.53
CA GLY A 252 -13.14 -7.94 -3.17
C GLY A 252 -12.07 -8.99 -2.82
N GLU A 253 -12.49 -10.17 -2.35
CA GLU A 253 -11.56 -11.26 -2.01
C GLU A 253 -11.55 -12.31 -3.14
N PRO A 254 -10.45 -12.44 -3.91
CA PRO A 254 -10.38 -13.36 -5.04
C PRO A 254 -10.50 -14.85 -4.65
N LEU A 255 -10.11 -15.26 -3.42
CA LEU A 255 -10.30 -16.65 -3.00
C LEU A 255 -11.78 -17.09 -2.97
N THR A 256 -12.72 -16.15 -2.91
CA THR A 256 -14.16 -16.45 -3.04
C THR A 256 -14.56 -16.92 -4.44
N GLN A 257 -13.67 -16.78 -5.43
CA GLN A 257 -13.86 -17.20 -6.82
C GLN A 257 -12.96 -18.41 -7.16
N GLY A 258 -12.72 -19.30 -6.18
CA GLY A 258 -11.73 -20.38 -6.29
C GLY A 258 -11.84 -21.27 -7.54
N GLU A 259 -13.06 -21.64 -7.96
CA GLU A 259 -13.27 -22.46 -9.17
C GLU A 259 -12.82 -21.74 -10.46
N LEU A 260 -13.19 -20.46 -10.61
CA LEU A 260 -12.78 -19.62 -11.72
C LEU A 260 -11.26 -19.46 -11.76
N LEU A 261 -10.63 -19.22 -10.61
CA LEU A 261 -9.17 -19.08 -10.51
C LEU A 261 -8.48 -20.39 -10.88
N GLU A 262 -8.91 -21.52 -10.32
CA GLU A 262 -8.35 -22.83 -10.61
C GLU A 262 -8.39 -23.15 -12.11
N GLU A 263 -9.56 -23.00 -12.74
CA GLU A 263 -9.72 -23.32 -14.16
C GLU A 263 -8.91 -22.38 -15.06
N SER A 264 -8.89 -21.08 -14.76
CA SER A 264 -8.12 -20.11 -15.53
C SER A 264 -6.60 -20.31 -15.39
N ILE A 265 -6.09 -20.66 -14.20
CA ILE A 265 -4.69 -21.02 -13.98
C ILE A 265 -4.29 -22.23 -14.83
N ARG A 266 -5.09 -23.30 -14.81
CA ARG A 266 -4.84 -24.50 -15.64
C ARG A 266 -4.80 -24.14 -17.13
N CYS A 267 -5.77 -23.36 -17.59
CA CYS A 267 -5.84 -22.90 -18.99
C CYS A 267 -4.63 -22.03 -19.39
N ILE A 268 -4.15 -21.16 -18.49
CA ILE A 268 -2.97 -20.33 -18.73
C ILE A 268 -1.71 -21.20 -18.84
N HIS A 269 -1.47 -22.11 -17.89
CA HIS A 269 -0.26 -22.94 -17.89
C HIS A 269 -0.20 -23.96 -19.03
N GLN A 270 -1.34 -24.41 -19.57
CA GLN A 270 -1.34 -25.23 -20.79
C GLN A 270 -0.69 -24.51 -21.99
N ARG A 271 -0.71 -23.18 -22.00
CA ARG A 271 -0.25 -22.33 -23.12
C ARG A 271 1.05 -21.59 -22.79
N VAL A 272 1.24 -21.26 -21.51
CA VAL A 272 2.41 -20.55 -20.99
C VAL A 272 2.92 -21.29 -19.74
N PRO A 273 3.60 -22.46 -19.89
CA PRO A 273 3.95 -23.31 -18.76
C PRO A 273 4.81 -22.62 -17.69
N GLN A 274 5.64 -21.66 -18.09
CA GLN A 274 6.56 -20.92 -17.21
C GLN A 274 6.04 -19.51 -16.85
N GLY A 275 4.76 -19.21 -17.10
CA GLY A 275 4.18 -17.91 -16.79
C GLY A 275 4.03 -17.71 -15.29
N THR A 276 4.51 -16.59 -14.73
CA THR A 276 4.28 -16.27 -13.32
C THR A 276 2.83 -15.82 -13.11
N ILE A 277 2.08 -16.57 -12.31
CA ILE A 277 0.72 -16.23 -11.87
C ILE A 277 0.72 -16.02 -10.36
N ASN A 278 0.37 -14.81 -9.94
CA ASN A 278 0.37 -14.41 -8.54
C ASN A 278 -1.07 -14.18 -8.02
N LEU A 279 -1.29 -14.44 -6.73
CA LEU A 279 -2.54 -14.16 -6.04
C LEU A 279 -2.30 -13.15 -4.92
N ASN A 280 -2.91 -11.98 -4.99
CA ASN A 280 -3.00 -11.08 -3.85
C ASN A 280 -4.29 -11.38 -3.08
N SER A 281 -4.23 -11.61 -1.77
CA SER A 281 -5.40 -12.06 -1.00
C SER A 281 -5.29 -11.64 0.47
N ASN A 282 -6.41 -11.72 1.20
CA ASN A 282 -6.41 -11.73 2.66
C ASN A 282 -5.99 -13.09 3.26
N GLY A 283 -5.83 -14.14 2.45
CA GLY A 283 -5.41 -15.48 2.89
C GLY A 283 -6.49 -16.28 3.62
N SER A 284 -7.76 -15.87 3.51
CA SER A 284 -8.87 -16.41 4.32
C SER A 284 -9.25 -17.87 4.06
N LEU A 285 -8.83 -18.48 2.95
CA LEU A 285 -9.29 -19.82 2.54
C LEU A 285 -8.10 -20.73 2.15
N PRO A 286 -7.40 -21.34 3.13
CA PRO A 286 -6.24 -22.22 2.89
C PRO A 286 -6.53 -23.40 1.96
N ASP A 287 -7.70 -24.02 2.09
CA ASP A 287 -8.10 -25.15 1.22
C ASP A 287 -8.25 -24.73 -0.24
N VAL A 288 -8.68 -23.49 -0.50
CA VAL A 288 -8.73 -22.94 -1.85
C VAL A 288 -7.30 -22.69 -2.34
N VAL A 289 -6.45 -22.09 -1.51
CA VAL A 289 -5.03 -21.85 -1.84
C VAL A 289 -4.33 -23.16 -2.21
N ALA A 290 -4.56 -24.26 -1.48
CA ALA A 290 -4.00 -25.57 -1.81
C ALA A 290 -4.38 -26.03 -3.22
N ARG A 291 -5.66 -25.96 -3.58
CA ARG A 291 -6.12 -26.30 -4.94
C ARG A 291 -5.51 -25.39 -6.02
N LEU A 292 -5.33 -24.10 -5.72
CA LEU A 292 -4.69 -23.17 -6.65
C LEU A 292 -3.21 -23.51 -6.86
N MET A 293 -2.50 -23.92 -5.80
CA MET A 293 -1.13 -24.42 -5.93
C MET A 293 -1.07 -25.68 -6.81
N ASP A 294 -1.97 -26.64 -6.62
CA ASP A 294 -2.09 -27.84 -7.47
C ASP A 294 -2.43 -27.51 -8.93
N ALA A 295 -3.11 -26.38 -9.17
CA ALA A 295 -3.42 -25.88 -10.49
C ALA A 295 -2.23 -25.22 -11.20
N GLY A 296 -1.21 -24.79 -10.44
CA GLY A 296 -0.01 -24.12 -10.95
C GLY A 296 0.22 -22.69 -10.45
N LEU A 297 -0.52 -22.22 -9.42
CA LEU A 297 -0.27 -20.89 -8.84
C LEU A 297 1.21 -20.73 -8.45
N SER A 298 1.85 -19.65 -8.88
CA SER A 298 3.28 -19.44 -8.67
C SER A 298 3.58 -18.79 -7.31
N SER A 299 2.74 -17.84 -6.90
CA SER A 299 2.95 -17.11 -5.65
C SER A 299 1.67 -16.58 -5.02
N ILE A 300 1.72 -16.38 -3.71
CA ILE A 300 0.71 -15.66 -2.94
C ILE A 300 1.31 -14.43 -2.27
N ARG A 301 0.52 -13.36 -2.19
CA ARG A 301 0.72 -12.20 -1.34
C ARG A 301 -0.43 -12.11 -0.36
N VAL A 302 -0.18 -12.43 0.90
CA VAL A 302 -1.16 -12.31 1.99
C VAL A 302 -1.06 -10.91 2.60
N SER A 303 -2.17 -10.17 2.64
CA SER A 303 -2.21 -8.82 3.20
C SER A 303 -2.64 -8.83 4.66
N VAL A 304 -1.89 -8.14 5.51
CA VAL A 304 -2.19 -7.98 6.94
C VAL A 304 -1.82 -6.57 7.41
N ASN A 305 -2.53 -6.03 8.39
CA ASN A 305 -2.16 -4.80 9.09
C ASN A 305 -1.33 -5.07 10.36
N SER A 306 -1.45 -6.27 10.92
CA SER A 306 -0.78 -6.70 12.15
C SER A 306 -0.79 -8.24 12.21
N LEU A 307 0.22 -8.82 12.84
CA LEU A 307 0.27 -10.25 13.18
C LEU A 307 -0.20 -10.53 14.62
N ILE A 308 -0.65 -9.49 15.32
CA ILE A 308 -1.37 -9.62 16.59
C ILE A 308 -2.86 -9.81 16.27
N ARG A 309 -3.41 -10.94 16.72
CA ARG A 309 -4.77 -11.40 16.38
C ARG A 309 -5.84 -10.33 16.59
N GLU A 310 -5.81 -9.67 17.74
CA GLU A 310 -6.83 -8.69 18.14
C GLU A 310 -6.77 -7.44 17.24
N ARG A 311 -5.55 -7.01 16.88
CA ARG A 311 -5.33 -5.86 15.97
C ARG A 311 -5.70 -6.19 14.53
N HIS A 312 -5.39 -7.40 14.09
CA HIS A 312 -5.82 -7.89 12.78
C HIS A 312 -7.35 -7.95 12.70
N GLN A 313 -8.01 -8.55 13.70
CA GLN A 313 -9.47 -8.69 13.75
C GLN A 313 -10.17 -7.33 13.77
N ALA A 314 -9.67 -6.36 14.54
CA ALA A 314 -10.24 -5.02 14.61
C ALA A 314 -10.19 -4.29 13.26
N TYR A 315 -9.13 -4.49 12.47
CA TYR A 315 -9.00 -3.87 11.16
C TYR A 315 -9.72 -4.64 10.05
N TYR A 316 -9.45 -5.94 9.88
CA TYR A 316 -10.00 -6.74 8.78
C TYR A 316 -11.49 -7.07 8.95
N GLN A 317 -11.96 -7.16 10.20
CA GLN A 317 -13.33 -7.58 10.54
C GLN A 317 -13.74 -8.83 9.74
N PRO A 318 -12.99 -9.95 9.91
CA PRO A 318 -13.15 -11.13 9.08
C PRO A 318 -14.51 -11.80 9.30
N ARG A 319 -15.08 -12.37 8.23
CA ARG A 319 -16.35 -13.11 8.28
C ARG A 319 -16.11 -14.60 8.00
N GLY A 320 -16.11 -15.41 9.06
CA GLY A 320 -15.93 -16.86 8.96
C GLY A 320 -14.48 -17.31 8.74
N TRP A 321 -13.49 -16.46 9.05
CA TRP A 321 -12.06 -16.77 8.99
C TRP A 321 -11.29 -15.96 10.06
N SER A 322 -10.02 -16.27 10.24
CA SER A 322 -9.15 -15.71 11.28
C SER A 322 -7.74 -15.43 10.76
N LEU A 323 -6.93 -14.70 11.54
CA LEU A 323 -5.51 -14.52 11.24
C LEU A 323 -4.76 -15.86 11.09
N ALA A 324 -5.18 -16.90 11.81
CA ALA A 324 -4.55 -18.22 11.69
C ALA A 324 -4.74 -18.81 10.30
N ASP A 325 -5.90 -18.61 9.67
CA ASP A 325 -6.16 -19.05 8.29
C ASP A 325 -5.27 -18.32 7.29
N ALA A 326 -5.07 -17.00 7.48
CA ALA A 326 -4.15 -16.23 6.65
C ALA A 326 -2.70 -16.74 6.72
N VAL A 327 -2.24 -17.09 7.94
CA VAL A 327 -0.92 -17.71 8.14
C VAL A 327 -0.87 -19.13 7.56
N GLU A 328 -1.95 -19.90 7.67
CA GLU A 328 -2.03 -21.24 7.09
C GLU A 328 -1.93 -21.20 5.57
N SER A 329 -2.57 -20.23 4.91
CA SER A 329 -2.40 -20.01 3.46
C SER A 329 -0.94 -19.78 3.06
N ILE A 330 -0.16 -19.06 3.88
CA ILE A 330 1.29 -18.90 3.66
C ILE A 330 1.98 -20.26 3.75
N LYS A 331 1.71 -21.05 4.80
CA LYS A 331 2.29 -22.38 5.00
C LYS A 331 1.98 -23.33 3.85
N VAL A 332 0.74 -23.35 3.38
CA VAL A 332 0.29 -24.16 2.24
C VAL A 332 1.12 -23.84 0.99
N VAL A 333 1.29 -22.57 0.64
CA VAL A 333 2.11 -22.17 -0.52
C VAL A 333 3.56 -22.59 -0.34
N LYS A 334 4.13 -22.38 0.85
CA LYS A 334 5.52 -22.76 1.14
C LYS A 334 5.72 -24.28 1.09
N ALA A 335 4.78 -25.07 1.59
CA ALA A 335 4.81 -26.53 1.53
C ALA A 335 4.74 -27.07 0.09
N ALA A 336 3.98 -26.39 -0.78
CA ALA A 336 3.91 -26.67 -2.21
C ALA A 336 5.12 -26.14 -3.01
N GLY A 337 6.10 -25.50 -2.36
CA GLY A 337 7.30 -24.96 -3.02
C GLY A 337 7.10 -23.62 -3.74
N GLY A 338 5.94 -22.98 -3.55
CA GLY A 338 5.65 -21.65 -4.12
C GLY A 338 6.29 -20.51 -3.35
N HIS A 339 6.19 -19.31 -3.93
CA HIS A 339 6.70 -18.08 -3.30
C HIS A 339 5.61 -17.42 -2.45
N ALA A 340 5.91 -17.14 -1.18
CA ALA A 340 4.99 -16.45 -0.29
C ALA A 340 5.51 -15.07 0.12
N SER A 341 4.67 -14.06 -0.10
CA SER A 341 4.89 -12.67 0.28
C SER A 341 3.90 -12.22 1.37
N LEU A 342 4.37 -11.37 2.29
CA LEU A 342 3.52 -10.66 3.24
C LEU A 342 3.38 -9.20 2.81
N ASN A 343 2.17 -8.77 2.48
CA ASN A 343 1.85 -7.37 2.25
C ASN A 343 1.48 -6.70 3.58
N LEU A 344 2.49 -6.17 4.24
CA LEU A 344 2.35 -5.57 5.56
C LEU A 344 1.96 -4.10 5.44
N LEU A 345 0.73 -3.79 5.85
CA LEU A 345 0.21 -2.41 5.91
C LEU A 345 0.89 -1.69 7.08
N THR A 346 1.93 -0.93 6.74
CA THR A 346 2.91 -0.36 7.64
C THR A 346 2.46 1.00 8.15
N MET A 347 2.49 1.16 9.48
CA MET A 347 2.25 2.40 10.19
C MET A 347 3.35 2.61 11.24
N PRO A 348 4.18 3.67 11.13
CA PRO A 348 5.14 4.04 12.16
C PRO A 348 4.49 4.22 13.54
N GLY A 349 5.11 3.65 14.57
CA GLY A 349 4.62 3.58 15.95
C GLY A 349 3.53 2.54 16.21
N VAL A 350 3.16 1.76 15.19
CA VAL A 350 2.38 0.52 15.34
C VAL A 350 3.22 -0.66 14.89
N THR A 351 3.60 -0.71 13.60
CA THR A 351 4.28 -1.86 13.00
C THR A 351 5.67 -2.13 13.57
N ASP A 352 6.36 -1.10 14.05
CA ASP A 352 7.70 -1.17 14.66
C ASP A 352 7.66 -1.15 16.19
N ARG A 353 6.53 -1.55 16.80
CA ARG A 353 6.49 -1.91 18.21
C ARG A 353 7.24 -3.22 18.44
N PRO A 354 7.90 -3.41 19.60
CA PRO A 354 8.61 -4.66 19.92
C PRO A 354 7.78 -5.92 19.70
N GLU A 355 6.51 -5.93 20.12
CA GLU A 355 5.64 -7.09 19.97
C GLU A 355 5.24 -7.38 18.50
N GLU A 356 5.12 -6.36 17.66
CA GLU A 356 4.83 -6.52 16.23
C GLU A 356 6.06 -7.03 15.48
N ALA A 357 7.23 -6.43 15.75
CA ALA A 357 8.49 -6.87 15.18
C ALA A 357 8.81 -8.33 15.54
N GLN A 358 8.52 -8.72 16.78
CA GLN A 358 8.67 -10.11 17.23
C GLN A 358 7.70 -11.05 16.51
N ALA A 359 6.42 -10.69 16.39
CA ALA A 359 5.43 -11.50 15.66
C ALA A 359 5.80 -11.67 14.17
N ILE A 360 6.35 -10.64 13.52
CA ILE A 360 6.88 -10.73 12.16
C ILE A 360 8.06 -11.70 12.10
N ALA A 361 9.00 -11.59 13.04
CA ALA A 361 10.16 -12.47 13.08
C ALA A 361 9.76 -13.95 13.29
N ASP A 362 8.75 -14.20 14.12
CA ASP A 362 8.24 -15.55 14.39
C ASP A 362 7.57 -16.14 13.14
N LEU A 363 6.74 -15.36 12.43
CA LEU A 363 6.16 -15.80 11.15
C LEU A 363 7.24 -16.15 10.14
N VAL A 364 8.27 -15.31 9.99
CA VAL A 364 9.38 -15.56 9.05
C VAL A 364 10.13 -16.84 9.43
N ALA A 365 10.42 -17.05 10.72
CA ALA A 365 11.11 -18.23 11.21
C ALA A 365 10.29 -19.51 11.01
N GLU A 366 8.98 -19.45 11.25
CA GLU A 366 8.06 -20.59 11.13
C GLU A 366 7.81 -21.00 9.68
N THR A 367 7.65 -20.03 8.78
CA THR A 367 7.17 -20.31 7.41
C THR A 367 8.28 -20.30 6.36
N GLY A 368 9.43 -19.70 6.66
CA GLY A 368 10.44 -19.42 5.64
C GLY A 368 9.94 -18.44 4.56
N LEU A 369 9.15 -17.44 5.00
CA LEU A 369 8.60 -16.37 4.17
C LEU A 369 9.67 -15.77 3.23
N ASP A 370 9.31 -15.54 1.98
CA ASP A 370 10.28 -15.11 0.97
C ASP A 370 10.44 -13.59 0.86
N LEU A 371 9.36 -12.85 1.06
CA LEU A 371 9.32 -11.40 0.83
C LEU A 371 8.34 -10.71 1.79
N ILE A 372 8.77 -9.62 2.43
CA ILE A 372 7.86 -8.63 3.03
C ILE A 372 7.76 -7.43 2.09
N GLN A 373 6.53 -7.10 1.70
CA GLN A 373 6.20 -5.88 0.97
C GLN A 373 5.71 -4.82 1.96
N TRP A 374 6.51 -3.77 2.11
CA TRP A 374 6.30 -2.71 3.11
C TRP A 374 5.39 -1.62 2.53
N ARG A 375 4.08 -1.84 2.56
CA ARG A 375 3.10 -0.87 2.05
C ARG A 375 2.81 0.17 3.11
N ASN A 376 2.68 1.44 2.74
CA ASN A 376 2.11 2.41 3.67
C ASN A 376 0.64 2.07 3.92
N LEU A 377 0.21 2.06 5.18
CA LEU A 377 -1.20 1.95 5.52
C LEU A 377 -1.90 3.27 5.19
N ASN A 378 -2.89 3.19 4.29
CA ASN A 378 -3.67 4.32 3.84
C ASN A 378 -4.95 4.47 4.68
N ILE A 379 -4.90 5.27 5.74
CA ILE A 379 -6.04 5.50 6.64
C ILE A 379 -5.80 6.74 7.50
N ASP A 380 -6.88 7.36 8.00
CA ASP A 380 -6.77 8.33 9.09
C ASP A 380 -6.05 7.69 10.32
N PRO A 381 -4.87 8.21 10.72
CA PRO A 381 -4.06 7.64 11.79
C PRO A 381 -4.83 7.52 13.12
N GLU A 382 -5.60 8.54 13.48
CA GLU A 382 -6.26 8.60 14.79
C GLU A 382 -7.44 7.63 14.85
N ILE A 383 -8.18 7.47 13.75
CA ILE A 383 -9.23 6.44 13.66
C ILE A 383 -8.63 5.05 13.78
N TYR A 384 -7.53 4.76 13.08
CA TYR A 384 -6.89 3.46 13.17
C TYR A 384 -6.42 3.15 14.59
N LEU A 385 -5.66 4.05 15.21
CA LEU A 385 -5.15 3.87 16.57
C LEU A 385 -6.26 3.65 17.58
N ARG A 386 -7.34 4.45 17.51
CA ARG A 386 -8.53 4.32 18.36
C ARG A 386 -9.25 2.99 18.15
N THR A 387 -9.43 2.55 16.91
CA THR A 387 -10.06 1.25 16.61
C THR A 387 -9.24 0.08 17.14
N LEU A 388 -7.91 0.19 17.11
CA LEU A 388 -7.02 -0.82 17.68
C LEU A 388 -6.86 -0.71 19.22
N GLY A 389 -7.40 0.33 19.85
CA GLY A 389 -7.21 0.59 21.28
C GLY A 389 -5.76 0.90 21.65
N LEU A 390 -4.99 1.50 20.73
CA LEU A 390 -3.57 1.79 20.94
C LEU A 390 -3.36 3.23 21.39
N THR A 391 -2.54 3.39 22.44
CA THR A 391 -1.97 4.66 22.86
C THR A 391 -0.58 4.86 22.24
N PRO A 392 -0.02 6.07 22.23
CA PRO A 392 1.35 6.31 21.80
C PRO A 392 2.34 5.32 22.44
N PRO A 393 3.26 4.71 21.66
CA PRO A 393 4.20 3.73 22.18
C PRO A 393 5.20 4.40 23.14
N GLN A 394 5.55 3.72 24.23
CA GLN A 394 6.65 4.14 25.11
C GLN A 394 8.00 3.92 24.42
N GLU A 395 8.13 2.78 23.73
CA GLU A 395 9.31 2.38 22.98
C GLU A 395 8.90 1.84 21.61
N ARG A 396 9.74 2.07 20.61
CA ARG A 396 9.61 1.52 19.26
C ARG A 396 11.00 1.31 18.67
N LEU A 397 11.11 0.40 17.70
CA LEU A 397 12.39 0.14 17.04
C LEU A 397 12.77 1.22 16.03
N GLY A 398 11.79 1.78 15.32
CA GLY A 398 12.04 2.45 14.04
C GLY A 398 11.79 1.50 12.87
N ILE A 399 11.09 1.99 11.84
CA ILE A 399 10.75 1.18 10.65
C ILE A 399 12.02 0.74 9.90
N ALA A 400 12.98 1.64 9.72
CA ALA A 400 14.23 1.34 9.02
C ALA A 400 15.08 0.33 9.82
N GLU A 401 15.20 0.57 11.12
CA GLU A 401 15.93 -0.27 12.07
C GLU A 401 15.33 -1.67 12.19
N MET A 402 14.00 -1.77 12.21
CA MET A 402 13.29 -3.05 12.18
C MET A 402 13.57 -3.81 10.88
N ILE A 403 13.50 -3.13 9.73
CA ILE A 403 13.81 -3.75 8.42
C ILE A 403 15.26 -4.26 8.39
N ASP A 404 16.22 -3.46 8.86
CA ASP A 404 17.63 -3.84 8.92
C ASP A 404 17.90 -4.96 9.94
N GLY A 405 17.15 -4.98 11.05
CA GLY A 405 17.16 -6.07 12.02
C GLY A 405 16.69 -7.39 11.42
N LEU A 406 15.55 -7.37 10.73
CA LEU A 406 15.00 -8.54 10.04
C LEU A 406 15.93 -9.03 8.93
N ARG A 407 16.53 -8.12 8.14
CA ARG A 407 17.48 -8.48 7.08
C ARG A 407 18.71 -9.20 7.63
N ARG A 408 19.24 -8.74 8.78
CA ARG A 408 20.39 -9.39 9.45
C ARG A 408 20.00 -10.75 10.04
N ARG A 409 18.82 -10.85 10.66
CA ARG A 409 18.33 -12.09 11.30
C ARG A 409 17.93 -13.16 10.28
N PHE A 410 17.38 -12.76 9.13
CA PHE A 410 16.89 -13.66 8.09
C PHE A 410 17.45 -13.28 6.71
N PRO A 411 18.71 -13.66 6.38
CA PRO A 411 19.37 -13.22 5.14
C PRO A 411 18.69 -13.65 3.84
N ARG A 412 17.81 -14.66 3.88
CA ARG A 412 17.02 -15.12 2.72
C ARG A 412 15.72 -14.33 2.52
N LEU A 413 15.27 -13.62 3.55
CA LEU A 413 14.07 -12.79 3.48
C LEU A 413 14.35 -11.56 2.63
N LYS A 414 13.53 -11.36 1.59
CA LYS A 414 13.57 -10.16 0.77
C LYS A 414 12.67 -9.08 1.38
N HIS A 415 13.01 -7.83 1.09
CA HIS A 415 12.20 -6.66 1.44
C HIS A 415 11.94 -5.91 0.14
N GLY A 416 10.70 -5.50 -0.09
CA GLY A 416 10.31 -4.90 -1.36
C GLY A 416 8.96 -4.22 -1.32
N TYR A 417 8.40 -4.02 -2.50
CA TYR A 417 7.13 -3.33 -2.73
C TYR A 417 6.33 -3.99 -3.85
N PHE A 418 6.95 -4.55 -4.89
CA PHE A 418 6.21 -5.13 -6.02
C PHE A 418 6.13 -6.66 -5.97
N ASN A 419 5.15 -7.22 -6.68
CA ASN A 419 5.03 -8.67 -6.83
C ASN A 419 6.21 -9.19 -7.68
N PRO A 420 6.89 -10.26 -7.26
CA PRO A 420 8.04 -10.77 -8.00
C PRO A 420 7.60 -11.44 -9.30
N LYS A 421 8.45 -11.35 -10.32
CA LYS A 421 8.42 -12.25 -11.47
C LYS A 421 9.32 -13.43 -11.09
N LEU A 422 8.82 -14.66 -11.21
CA LEU A 422 9.49 -15.88 -10.75
C LEU A 422 10.07 -16.69 -11.91
#